data_AF-A0A9E2QG09-F1
#
_entry.id   AF-A0A9E2QG09-F1
#
_cell.length_a   1.000
_cell.length_b   1.000
_cell.length_c   1.000
_cell.angle_alpha   90.00
_cell.angle_beta   90.00
_cell.angle_gamma   90.00
#
_symmetry.space_group_name_H-M   'P 1'
#
loop_
_entity.id
_entity.type
_entity.pdbx_description
1 polymer ?
#
loop_
_entity_poly.entity_id
_entity_poly.type
_entity_poly.pdbx_seq_one_letter_code
_entity_poly.pdbx_strand_id
1 'polypeptide(L)'
;MHKKNVAGSNKIAVIIITCAISAAIAVAGLFLMQKKVTGPVEKNLSEKVHVSIKSQTVIDYNKLEKDKETQILTQKRKTEYGIEKGLDIIVKSDESLKIGDSIVPMQEILDKIRIKSGDVVEKDIGGLSGSDERISAFGIYVVKPEDNIWNIHFNFLKDYFDHKGIALSPLADEPDRRGFSSGVGKILKFSEKIVTIYNIKERKIAVDINLIYPLSKVVVYNMDRIFALLDRIDYNNANRIQFDGETLWINSD
;
A
#
# COMPACT_ATOMS: atom_id res chain seq x y z
N MET A 1 94.22 -15.28 -37.89
CA MET A 1 94.46 -16.45 -37.01
C MET A 1 94.02 -16.12 -35.58
N HIS A 2 92.75 -16.36 -35.21
CA HIS A 2 92.35 -16.81 -33.86
C HIS A 2 90.83 -17.11 -33.83
N LYS A 3 90.51 -18.21 -33.15
CA LYS A 3 89.21 -18.89 -33.03
C LYS A 3 88.53 -18.51 -31.69
N LYS A 4 87.24 -18.85 -31.57
CA LYS A 4 86.37 -19.00 -30.37
C LYS A 4 85.44 -17.81 -30.08
N ASN A 5 84.19 -17.97 -29.62
CA ASN A 5 83.31 -19.14 -29.47
C ASN A 5 81.87 -18.63 -29.28
N VAL A 6 80.91 -19.47 -29.65
CA VAL A 6 79.46 -19.33 -29.45
C VAL A 6 79.10 -19.42 -27.96
N ALA A 7 78.29 -18.49 -27.45
CA ALA A 7 77.47 -18.68 -26.24
C ALA A 7 76.29 -17.68 -26.25
N GLY A 8 75.07 -18.17 -26.49
CA GLY A 8 73.88 -17.31 -26.34
C GLY A 8 72.61 -17.70 -27.09
N SER A 9 72.34 -18.98 -27.35
CA SER A 9 71.21 -19.41 -28.20
C SER A 9 70.21 -20.36 -27.52
N ASN A 10 70.03 -20.29 -26.19
CA ASN A 10 69.02 -21.09 -25.48
C ASN A 10 67.98 -20.28 -24.68
N LYS A 11 68.24 -19.00 -24.37
CA LYS A 11 67.29 -18.18 -23.60
C LYS A 11 66.18 -17.55 -24.46
N ILE A 12 66.48 -17.25 -25.73
CA ILE A 12 65.52 -16.64 -26.67
C ILE A 12 64.50 -17.68 -27.16
N ALA A 13 64.93 -18.93 -27.39
CA ALA A 13 64.03 -20.00 -27.80
C ALA A 13 62.97 -20.35 -26.72
N VAL A 14 63.35 -20.33 -25.44
CA VAL A 14 62.43 -20.61 -24.32
C VAL A 14 61.37 -19.51 -24.16
N ILE A 15 61.72 -18.25 -24.41
CA ILE A 15 60.78 -17.11 -24.35
C ILE A 15 59.79 -17.16 -25.53
N ILE A 16 60.26 -17.51 -26.73
CA ILE A 16 59.37 -17.63 -27.91
C ILE A 16 58.37 -18.78 -27.73
N ILE A 17 58.80 -19.91 -27.16
CA ILE A 17 57.91 -21.06 -26.91
C ILE A 17 56.87 -20.75 -25.82
N THR A 18 57.24 -20.03 -24.75
CA THR A 18 56.28 -19.66 -23.70
C THR A 18 55.26 -18.62 -24.17
N CYS A 19 55.65 -17.64 -24.98
CA CYS A 19 54.70 -16.68 -25.58
C CYS A 19 53.72 -17.36 -26.55
N ALA A 20 54.19 -18.32 -27.37
CA ALA A 20 53.33 -19.06 -28.29
C ALA A 20 52.28 -19.93 -27.57
N ILE A 21 52.66 -20.56 -26.45
CA ILE A 21 51.74 -21.37 -25.65
C ILE A 21 50.69 -20.48 -24.94
N SER A 22 51.08 -19.31 -24.42
CA SER A 22 50.11 -18.38 -23.82
C SER A 22 49.12 -17.79 -24.84
N ALA A 23 49.57 -17.53 -26.06
CA ALA A 23 48.70 -17.06 -27.14
C ALA A 23 47.71 -18.15 -27.59
N ALA A 24 48.15 -19.41 -27.67
CA ALA A 24 47.27 -20.53 -28.01
C ALA A 24 46.18 -20.78 -26.95
N ILE A 25 46.51 -20.64 -25.66
CA ILE A 25 45.54 -20.78 -24.56
C ILE A 25 44.52 -19.63 -24.56
N ALA A 26 44.94 -18.40 -24.86
CA ALA A 26 44.02 -17.26 -24.98
C ALA A 26 43.07 -17.40 -26.17
N VAL A 27 43.55 -17.88 -27.33
CA VAL A 27 42.72 -18.13 -28.52
C VAL A 27 41.75 -19.29 -28.29
N ALA A 28 42.18 -20.38 -27.64
CA ALA A 28 41.30 -21.49 -27.28
C ALA A 28 40.22 -21.08 -26.25
N GLY A 29 40.57 -20.22 -25.29
CA GLY A 29 39.63 -19.65 -24.32
C GLY A 29 38.56 -18.76 -24.98
N LEU A 30 38.95 -17.91 -25.93
CA LEU A 30 38.01 -17.09 -26.71
C LEU A 30 37.13 -17.92 -27.65
N PHE A 31 37.68 -18.97 -28.26
CA PHE A 31 36.94 -19.85 -29.16
C PHE A 31 35.92 -20.76 -28.41
N LEU A 32 36.25 -21.19 -27.20
CA LEU A 32 35.31 -21.89 -26.31
C LEU A 32 34.23 -20.97 -25.74
N MET A 33 34.52 -19.69 -25.54
CA MET A 33 33.49 -18.71 -25.17
C MET A 33 32.56 -18.34 -26.33
N GLN A 34 33.03 -18.34 -27.58
CA GLN A 34 32.17 -18.14 -28.75
C GLN A 34 31.31 -19.37 -29.12
N LYS A 35 31.81 -20.60 -28.92
CA LYS A 35 31.02 -21.82 -29.18
C LYS A 35 29.85 -22.08 -28.22
N LYS A 36 29.77 -21.36 -27.09
CA LYS A 36 28.58 -21.39 -26.21
C LYS A 36 27.42 -20.52 -26.72
N VAL A 37 27.58 -19.78 -27.82
CA VAL A 37 26.57 -18.80 -28.29
C VAL A 37 25.74 -19.28 -29.49
N THR A 38 25.93 -20.49 -30.03
CA THR A 38 25.10 -20.96 -31.17
C THR A 38 24.78 -22.45 -31.10
N GLY A 39 23.57 -22.76 -30.66
CA GLY A 39 22.84 -24.05 -30.73
C GLY A 39 21.34 -23.76 -30.50
N PRO A 40 20.41 -24.55 -31.08
CA PRO A 40 19.26 -24.05 -31.83
C PRO A 40 18.15 -23.41 -30.99
N VAL A 41 17.49 -22.42 -31.60
CA VAL A 41 16.22 -21.85 -31.16
C VAL A 41 15.15 -22.93 -31.21
N GLU A 42 14.67 -23.36 -30.04
CA GLU A 42 13.36 -23.99 -29.91
C GLU A 42 12.63 -23.41 -28.69
N LYS A 43 11.41 -22.96 -28.96
CA LYS A 43 10.43 -22.31 -28.09
C LYS A 43 10.47 -22.77 -26.62
N ASN A 44 10.83 -21.86 -25.73
CA ASN A 44 10.19 -21.69 -24.42
C ASN A 44 10.26 -20.21 -24.02
N LEU A 45 9.48 -19.38 -24.72
CA LEU A 45 8.94 -18.19 -24.10
C LEU A 45 7.95 -18.67 -23.04
N SER A 46 8.05 -18.09 -21.83
CA SER A 46 7.15 -18.29 -20.70
C SER A 46 7.50 -19.45 -19.76
N GLU A 47 8.42 -19.18 -18.86
CA GLU A 47 8.13 -19.44 -17.45
C GLU A 47 8.45 -18.16 -16.68
N LYS A 48 7.59 -17.14 -16.85
CA LYS A 48 7.34 -16.24 -15.73
C LYS A 48 6.97 -17.16 -14.58
N VAL A 49 7.70 -17.07 -13.47
CA VAL A 49 7.20 -17.54 -12.18
C VAL A 49 5.81 -16.94 -12.05
N HIS A 50 4.79 -17.74 -12.36
CA HIS A 50 3.42 -17.43 -12.02
C HIS A 50 3.40 -17.56 -10.51
N VAL A 51 3.73 -16.46 -9.82
CA VAL A 51 3.04 -16.15 -8.59
C VAL A 51 1.58 -16.28 -8.98
N SER A 52 0.92 -17.32 -8.48
CA SER A 52 -0.52 -17.45 -8.59
C SER A 52 -1.09 -16.19 -7.96
N ILE A 53 -1.37 -15.18 -8.79
CA ILE A 53 -2.16 -14.03 -8.39
C ILE A 53 -3.54 -14.64 -8.20
N LYS A 54 -3.79 -15.10 -6.98
CA LYS A 54 -5.11 -15.43 -6.46
C LYS A 54 -6.05 -14.34 -6.99
N SER A 55 -6.97 -14.73 -7.85
CA SER A 55 -7.91 -13.88 -8.58
C SER A 55 -8.22 -12.59 -7.80
N GLN A 56 -7.55 -11.49 -8.14
CA GLN A 56 -7.76 -10.19 -7.52
C GLN A 56 -9.12 -9.69 -7.99
N THR A 57 -10.16 -9.89 -7.18
CA THR A 57 -11.47 -9.32 -7.44
C THR A 57 -11.31 -7.80 -7.56
N VAL A 58 -11.79 -7.23 -8.67
CA VAL A 58 -11.73 -5.79 -8.92
C VAL A 58 -13.08 -5.19 -8.57
N ILE A 59 -13.11 -4.32 -7.55
CA ILE A 59 -14.32 -3.59 -7.16
C ILE A 59 -14.35 -2.27 -7.93
N ASP A 60 -15.34 -2.09 -8.79
CA ASP A 60 -15.45 -0.93 -9.69
C ASP A 60 -16.42 0.11 -9.13
N TYR A 61 -15.86 1.24 -8.67
CA TYR A 61 -16.63 2.37 -8.13
C TYR A 61 -17.62 2.93 -9.16
N ASN A 62 -17.26 2.97 -10.43
CA ASN A 62 -18.10 3.52 -11.50
C ASN A 62 -19.35 2.67 -11.77
N LYS A 63 -19.39 1.45 -11.23
CA LYS A 63 -20.52 0.53 -11.33
C LYS A 63 -21.43 0.56 -10.10
N LEU A 64 -21.11 1.32 -9.04
CA LEU A 64 -21.91 1.34 -7.81
C LEU A 64 -23.37 1.70 -8.04
N GLU A 65 -23.70 2.52 -9.02
CA GLU A 65 -25.09 2.89 -9.32
C GLU A 65 -25.75 1.98 -10.36
N LYS A 66 -24.95 1.23 -11.13
CA LYS A 66 -25.39 0.57 -12.37
C LYS A 66 -25.43 -0.95 -12.26
N ASP A 67 -24.59 -1.52 -11.39
CA ASP A 67 -24.43 -2.96 -11.25
C ASP A 67 -24.99 -3.47 -9.92
N LYS A 68 -25.95 -4.38 -10.01
CA LYS A 68 -26.65 -4.93 -8.84
C LYS A 68 -25.74 -5.79 -7.97
N GLU A 69 -24.81 -6.54 -8.56
CA GLU A 69 -23.90 -7.40 -7.78
C GLU A 69 -22.95 -6.56 -6.93
N THR A 70 -22.35 -5.53 -7.53
CA THR A 70 -21.48 -4.58 -6.81
C THR A 70 -22.23 -3.83 -5.71
N GLN A 71 -23.49 -3.45 -5.94
CA GLN A 71 -24.36 -2.84 -4.92
C GLN A 71 -24.60 -3.78 -3.75
N ILE A 72 -25.01 -5.03 -4.02
CA ILE A 72 -25.31 -6.02 -2.98
C ILE A 72 -24.04 -6.33 -2.18
N LEU A 73 -22.90 -6.52 -2.85
CA LEU A 73 -21.63 -6.79 -2.19
C LEU A 73 -21.21 -5.62 -1.29
N THR A 74 -21.30 -4.39 -1.80
CA THR A 74 -20.91 -3.19 -1.08
C THR A 74 -21.84 -2.96 0.12
N GLN A 75 -23.14 -3.07 -0.08
CA GLN A 75 -24.12 -2.89 0.99
C GLN A 75 -23.97 -3.96 2.07
N LYS A 76 -23.77 -5.23 1.69
CA LYS A 76 -23.52 -6.31 2.65
C LYS A 76 -22.32 -6.00 3.54
N ARG A 77 -21.19 -5.62 2.94
CA ARG A 77 -19.97 -5.27 3.70
C ARG A 77 -20.21 -4.07 4.61
N LYS A 78 -20.88 -3.04 4.10
CA LYS A 78 -21.23 -1.83 4.87
C LYS A 78 -22.07 -2.15 6.10
N THR A 79 -23.08 -3.00 5.94
CA THR A 79 -23.93 -3.48 7.04
C THR A 79 -23.16 -4.32 8.06
N GLU A 80 -22.16 -5.12 7.65
CA GLU A 80 -21.30 -5.89 8.58
C GLU A 80 -20.55 -4.97 9.57
N TYR A 81 -20.24 -3.73 9.16
CA TYR A 81 -19.56 -2.74 10.00
C TYR A 81 -20.48 -1.66 10.58
N GLY A 82 -21.78 -1.69 10.26
CA GLY A 82 -22.72 -0.65 10.69
C GLY A 82 -22.45 0.73 10.09
N ILE A 83 -21.90 0.79 8.87
CA ILE A 83 -21.61 2.04 8.14
C ILE A 83 -22.32 2.01 6.79
N GLU A 84 -23.43 2.72 6.64
CA GLU A 84 -24.19 2.77 5.39
C GLU A 84 -23.79 3.92 4.47
N LYS A 85 -23.63 5.12 5.04
CA LYS A 85 -23.47 6.40 4.32
C LYS A 85 -22.07 6.99 4.47
N GLY A 86 -21.35 6.67 5.54
CA GLY A 86 -20.04 7.25 5.85
C GLY A 86 -18.90 6.84 4.92
N LEU A 87 -19.09 5.76 4.15
CA LEU A 87 -18.12 5.23 3.19
C LEU A 87 -18.81 4.96 1.85
N ASP A 88 -18.04 4.93 0.77
CA ASP A 88 -18.55 4.55 -0.54
C ASP A 88 -18.43 3.04 -0.78
N ILE A 89 -17.27 2.44 -0.47
CA ILE A 89 -16.96 1.03 -0.71
C ILE A 89 -16.16 0.45 0.48
N ILE A 90 -16.28 -0.85 0.72
CA ILE A 90 -15.34 -1.60 1.56
C ILE A 90 -14.59 -2.61 0.69
N VAL A 91 -13.26 -2.52 0.67
CA VAL A 91 -12.35 -3.33 -0.15
C VAL A 91 -11.43 -4.14 0.75
N LYS A 92 -11.12 -5.38 0.38
CA LYS A 92 -10.19 -6.24 1.12
C LYS A 92 -8.74 -6.01 0.70
N SER A 93 -7.78 -6.37 1.54
CA SER A 93 -6.33 -6.22 1.25
C SER A 93 -5.87 -6.92 -0.03
N ASP A 94 -6.49 -8.03 -0.41
CA ASP A 94 -6.18 -8.82 -1.60
C ASP A 94 -6.97 -8.41 -2.85
N GLU A 95 -7.83 -7.40 -2.75
CA GLU A 95 -8.66 -6.90 -3.84
C GLU A 95 -8.04 -5.66 -4.51
N SER A 96 -8.57 -5.32 -5.69
CA SER A 96 -8.21 -4.08 -6.39
C SER A 96 -9.40 -3.14 -6.46
N LEU A 97 -9.12 -1.86 -6.33
CA LEU A 97 -10.09 -0.79 -6.46
C LEU A 97 -9.96 -0.17 -7.85
N LYS A 98 -11.07 -0.08 -8.59
CA LYS A 98 -11.15 0.65 -9.84
C LYS A 98 -11.98 1.91 -9.67
N ILE A 99 -11.38 3.06 -9.98
CA ILE A 99 -12.00 4.38 -9.95
C ILE A 99 -11.64 5.11 -11.24
N GLY A 100 -12.66 5.47 -12.02
CA GLY A 100 -12.50 5.93 -13.39
C GLY A 100 -11.74 4.89 -14.23
N ASP A 101 -10.68 5.35 -14.87
CA ASP A 101 -9.80 4.50 -15.69
C ASP A 101 -8.64 3.88 -14.90
N SER A 102 -8.52 4.20 -13.61
CA SER A 102 -7.41 3.75 -12.77
C SER A 102 -7.79 2.52 -11.97
N ILE A 103 -6.95 1.48 -12.05
CA ILE A 103 -7.02 0.28 -11.22
C ILE A 103 -5.83 0.30 -10.26
N VAL A 104 -6.11 0.23 -8.96
CA VAL A 104 -5.13 0.26 -7.89
C VAL A 104 -5.35 -0.94 -6.97
N PRO A 105 -4.36 -1.85 -6.84
CA PRO A 105 -4.40 -2.91 -5.84
C PRO A 105 -4.40 -2.33 -4.43
N MET A 106 -5.24 -2.86 -3.52
CA MET A 106 -5.26 -2.38 -2.14
C MET A 106 -3.90 -2.56 -1.48
N GLN A 107 -3.21 -3.67 -1.77
CA GLN A 107 -1.85 -3.94 -1.29
C GLN A 107 -0.85 -2.81 -1.63
N GLU A 108 -0.98 -2.17 -2.79
CA GLU A 108 -0.10 -1.04 -3.16
C GLU A 108 -0.30 0.16 -2.23
N ILE A 109 -1.54 0.46 -1.88
CA ILE A 109 -1.87 1.53 -0.95
C ILE A 109 -1.32 1.19 0.44
N LEU A 110 -1.47 -0.07 0.89
CA LEU A 110 -0.94 -0.54 2.18
C LEU A 110 0.58 -0.43 2.26
N ASP A 111 1.29 -0.83 1.21
CA ASP A 111 2.74 -0.72 1.14
C ASP A 111 3.18 0.76 1.25
N LYS A 112 2.46 1.68 0.59
CA LYS A 112 2.75 3.12 0.68
C LYS A 112 2.41 3.72 2.04
N ILE A 113 1.35 3.25 2.71
CA ILE A 113 1.03 3.64 4.09
C ILE A 113 2.18 3.22 5.02
N ARG A 114 2.65 1.97 4.92
CA ARG A 114 3.75 1.43 5.75
C ARG A 114 5.06 2.19 5.56
N ILE A 115 5.42 2.49 4.31
CA ILE A 115 6.62 3.28 4.01
C ILE A 115 6.51 4.68 4.63
N LYS A 116 5.33 5.30 4.60
CA LYS A 116 5.12 6.63 5.19
C LYS A 116 5.10 6.59 6.73
N SER A 117 4.56 5.55 7.35
CA SER A 117 4.57 5.39 8.81
C SER A 117 5.95 5.01 9.38
N GLY A 118 6.90 4.60 8.52
CA GLY A 118 8.21 4.14 8.94
C GLY A 118 8.21 2.69 9.44
N ASP A 119 7.15 1.92 9.13
CA ASP A 119 7.07 0.50 9.48
C ASP A 119 8.08 -0.29 8.61
N VAL A 120 9.09 -0.90 9.26
CA VAL A 120 10.09 -1.73 8.58
C VAL A 120 9.49 -3.11 8.30
N VAL A 121 9.48 -3.52 7.03
CA VAL A 121 9.09 -4.87 6.61
C VAL A 121 10.35 -5.62 6.18
N GLU A 122 10.77 -6.61 6.96
CA GLU A 122 11.64 -7.67 6.44
C GLU A 122 10.81 -8.54 5.51
N LYS A 123 10.87 -8.26 4.21
CA LYS A 123 10.43 -9.21 3.19
C LYS A 123 11.54 -10.25 3.06
N ASP A 124 11.36 -11.38 3.72
CA ASP A 124 12.22 -12.56 3.51
C ASP A 124 12.35 -12.86 2.02
N ILE A 125 13.59 -12.97 1.56
CA ILE A 125 13.94 -13.39 0.20
C ILE A 125 13.57 -14.87 0.06
N GLY A 126 12.28 -15.12 -0.16
CA GLY A 126 11.69 -16.47 -0.17
C GLY A 126 10.16 -16.49 -0.24
N GLY A 127 9.48 -15.33 -0.19
CA GLY A 127 8.03 -15.26 -0.38
C GLY A 127 7.19 -15.80 0.77
N LEU A 128 7.81 -16.09 1.92
CA LEU A 128 7.13 -16.54 3.13
C LEU A 128 7.42 -15.55 4.26
N SER A 129 6.93 -14.31 4.12
CA SER A 129 6.96 -13.36 5.22
C SER A 129 5.72 -13.55 6.09
N GLY A 130 5.94 -14.18 7.24
CA GLY A 130 4.95 -14.42 8.29
C GLY A 130 4.60 -13.18 9.11
N SER A 131 3.95 -12.19 8.49
CA SER A 131 3.04 -11.30 9.22
C SER A 131 1.64 -11.75 8.87
N ASP A 132 1.00 -12.49 9.78
CA ASP A 132 -0.42 -12.89 9.80
C ASP A 132 -1.23 -12.23 8.66
N GLU A 133 -1.34 -12.93 7.52
CA GLU A 133 -1.91 -12.46 6.27
C GLU A 133 -3.45 -12.45 6.39
N ARG A 134 -3.95 -11.88 7.49
CA ARG A 134 -5.37 -11.67 7.69
C ARG A 134 -5.83 -10.69 6.64
N ILE A 135 -6.80 -11.14 5.86
CA ILE A 135 -7.46 -10.29 4.88
C ILE A 135 -8.22 -9.21 5.66
N SER A 136 -7.60 -8.05 5.82
CA SER A 136 -8.19 -6.88 6.48
C SER A 136 -9.13 -6.15 5.51
N ALA A 137 -10.19 -5.56 6.06
CA ALA A 137 -11.11 -4.72 5.32
C ALA A 137 -10.71 -3.24 5.42
N PHE A 138 -10.90 -2.52 4.32
CA PHE A 138 -10.59 -1.11 4.20
C PHE A 138 -11.80 -0.34 3.68
N GLY A 139 -12.23 0.66 4.44
CA GLY A 139 -13.27 1.58 4.05
C GLY A 139 -12.70 2.63 3.11
N ILE A 140 -13.36 2.84 1.97
CA ILE A 140 -12.96 3.78 0.94
C ILE A 140 -14.07 4.82 0.79
N TYR A 141 -13.68 6.09 0.91
CA TYR A 141 -14.50 7.23 0.53
C TYR A 141 -13.83 7.95 -0.63
N VAL A 142 -14.55 8.14 -1.73
CA VAL A 142 -14.07 8.85 -2.92
C VAL A 142 -14.35 10.33 -2.77
N VAL A 143 -13.29 11.12 -2.77
CA VAL A 143 -13.35 12.56 -2.53
C VAL A 143 -14.05 13.26 -3.70
N LYS A 144 -14.98 14.15 -3.36
CA LYS A 144 -15.77 15.01 -4.23
C LYS A 144 -15.29 16.46 -4.13
N PRO A 145 -15.57 17.31 -5.12
CA PRO A 145 -15.34 18.74 -5.00
C PRO A 145 -16.03 19.32 -3.77
N GLU A 146 -15.40 20.29 -3.11
CA GLU A 146 -15.85 20.93 -1.86
C GLU A 146 -15.87 20.03 -0.61
N ASP A 147 -15.43 18.78 -0.72
CA ASP A 147 -15.28 17.94 0.46
C ASP A 147 -14.23 18.48 1.41
N ASN A 148 -14.57 18.45 2.69
CA ASN A 148 -13.67 18.71 3.79
C ASN A 148 -13.42 17.41 4.56
N ILE A 149 -12.15 17.14 4.88
CA ILE A 149 -11.73 15.94 5.62
C ILE A 149 -12.48 15.78 6.95
N TRP A 150 -12.75 16.88 7.66
CA TRP A 150 -13.51 16.89 8.90
C TRP A 150 -14.96 16.45 8.69
N ASN A 151 -15.62 16.94 7.64
CA ASN A 151 -17.00 16.55 7.33
C ASN A 151 -17.09 15.07 6.94
N ILE A 152 -16.10 14.55 6.21
CA ILE A 152 -16.04 13.13 5.87
C ILE A 152 -15.90 12.29 7.15
N HIS A 153 -14.99 12.67 8.06
CA HIS A 153 -14.82 11.99 9.34
C HIS A 153 -16.06 12.07 10.22
N PHE A 154 -16.67 13.24 10.32
CA PHE A 154 -17.85 13.45 11.14
C PHE A 154 -19.03 12.63 10.62
N ASN A 155 -19.25 12.59 9.31
CA ASN A 155 -20.28 11.75 8.71
C ASN A 155 -20.02 10.26 8.95
N PHE A 156 -18.76 9.81 8.87
CA PHE A 156 -18.39 8.43 9.21
C PHE A 156 -18.71 8.10 10.68
N LEU A 157 -18.30 8.95 11.62
CA LEU A 157 -18.57 8.75 13.05
C LEU A 157 -20.07 8.77 13.35
N LYS A 158 -20.78 9.73 12.77
CA LYS A 158 -22.24 9.85 12.94
C LYS A 158 -22.95 8.58 12.52
N ASP A 159 -22.63 8.05 11.34
CA ASP A 159 -23.22 6.82 10.82
C ASP A 159 -22.94 5.61 11.73
N TYR A 160 -21.70 5.48 12.22
CA TYR A 160 -21.33 4.45 13.18
C TYR A 160 -22.13 4.53 14.49
N PHE A 161 -22.20 5.70 15.10
CA PHE A 161 -22.89 5.89 16.38
C PHE A 161 -24.41 5.77 16.21
N ASP A 162 -24.97 6.26 15.10
CA ASP A 162 -26.38 6.08 14.76
C ASP A 162 -26.74 4.58 14.70
N HIS A 163 -25.87 3.74 14.12
CA HIS A 163 -26.04 2.28 14.10
C HIS A 163 -26.00 1.65 15.50
N LYS A 164 -25.23 2.22 16.45
CA LYS A 164 -25.20 1.82 17.86
C LYS A 164 -26.38 2.38 18.67
N GLY A 165 -27.33 3.06 18.03
CA GLY A 165 -28.49 3.68 18.69
C GLY A 165 -28.18 5.01 19.39
N ILE A 166 -27.04 5.62 19.06
CA ILE A 166 -26.56 6.87 19.64
C ILE A 166 -26.64 7.96 18.57
N ALA A 167 -27.67 8.81 18.65
CA ALA A 167 -27.81 9.92 17.72
C ALA A 167 -26.82 11.04 18.03
N LEU A 168 -25.89 11.33 17.11
CA LEU A 168 -25.01 12.49 17.24
C LEU A 168 -25.75 13.79 16.86
N SER A 169 -25.61 14.82 17.71
CA SER A 169 -26.02 16.17 17.35
C SER A 169 -25.25 16.65 16.10
N PRO A 170 -25.90 17.37 15.16
CA PRO A 170 -25.19 18.01 14.04
C PRO A 170 -24.10 19.00 14.45
N LEU A 171 -24.13 19.47 15.70
CA LEU A 171 -23.15 20.38 16.28
C LEU A 171 -22.22 19.67 17.28
N ALA A 172 -22.19 18.33 17.26
CA ALA A 172 -21.47 17.57 18.28
C ALA A 172 -19.96 17.78 18.19
N ASP A 173 -19.42 18.17 17.05
CA ASP A 173 -18.01 18.52 16.81
C ASP A 173 -17.64 19.96 17.20
N GLU A 174 -18.64 20.81 17.45
CA GLU A 174 -18.41 22.22 17.83
C GLU A 174 -17.87 22.34 19.26
N PRO A 175 -17.06 23.38 19.56
CA PRO A 175 -16.59 23.63 20.91
C PRO A 175 -17.73 24.00 21.87
N ASP A 176 -17.50 23.76 23.17
CA ASP A 176 -18.44 24.16 24.22
C ASP A 176 -18.51 25.70 24.36
N ARG A 177 -19.45 26.18 25.19
CA ARG A 177 -19.64 27.63 25.42
C ARG A 177 -18.41 28.35 26.00
N ARG A 178 -17.41 27.61 26.49
CA ARG A 178 -16.16 28.13 27.04
C ARG A 178 -15.01 28.02 26.02
N GLY A 179 -15.28 27.50 24.82
CA GLY A 179 -14.31 27.34 23.74
C GLY A 179 -13.53 26.02 23.77
N PHE A 180 -13.87 25.07 24.66
CA PHE A 180 -13.18 23.78 24.71
C PHE A 180 -13.73 22.82 23.65
N SER A 181 -12.85 22.06 22.99
CA SER A 181 -13.26 21.02 22.05
C SER A 181 -14.20 20.00 22.70
N SER A 182 -15.25 19.64 21.99
CA SER A 182 -16.16 18.58 22.41
C SER A 182 -15.48 17.21 22.43
N GLY A 183 -16.14 16.22 23.05
CA GLY A 183 -15.71 14.83 23.00
C GLY A 183 -15.59 14.32 21.55
N VAL A 184 -16.59 14.61 20.71
CA VAL A 184 -16.56 14.24 19.29
C VAL A 184 -15.44 14.97 18.54
N GLY A 185 -15.23 16.26 18.81
CA GLY A 185 -14.12 17.02 18.23
C GLY A 185 -12.75 16.40 18.56
N LYS A 186 -12.57 15.89 19.77
CA LYS A 186 -11.36 15.16 20.18
C LYS A 186 -11.23 13.82 19.45
N ILE A 187 -12.32 13.05 19.30
CA ILE A 187 -12.31 11.81 18.51
C ILE A 187 -11.95 12.11 17.05
N LEU A 188 -12.56 13.14 16.45
CA LEU A 188 -12.27 13.56 15.09
C LEU A 188 -10.80 13.94 14.92
N LYS A 189 -10.25 14.72 15.87
CA LYS A 189 -8.84 15.11 15.82
C LYS A 189 -7.91 13.91 15.90
N PHE A 190 -8.22 12.95 16.78
CA PHE A 190 -7.47 11.69 16.84
C PHE A 190 -7.63 10.88 15.54
N SER A 191 -8.82 10.90 14.92
CA SER A 191 -9.10 10.14 13.70
C SER A 191 -8.29 10.59 12.48
N GLU A 192 -7.72 11.80 12.49
CA GLU A 192 -6.76 12.23 11.48
C GLU A 192 -5.54 11.30 11.39
N LYS A 193 -5.16 10.65 12.49
CA LYS A 193 -3.96 9.80 12.57
C LYS A 193 -4.18 8.37 12.04
N ILE A 194 -5.42 7.94 11.95
CA ILE A 194 -5.80 6.57 11.56
C ILE A 194 -6.32 6.50 10.11
N VAL A 195 -6.37 7.64 9.44
CA VAL A 195 -6.85 7.79 8.08
C VAL A 195 -5.70 8.16 7.15
N THR A 196 -5.74 7.61 5.95
CA THR A 196 -4.81 7.96 4.88
C THR A 196 -5.54 8.55 3.69
N ILE A 197 -5.05 9.67 3.16
CA ILE A 197 -5.49 10.19 1.86
C ILE A 197 -4.56 9.63 0.79
N TYR A 198 -5.12 8.96 -0.21
CA TYR A 198 -4.39 8.39 -1.33
C TYR A 198 -4.76 9.07 -2.64
N ASN A 199 -3.76 9.57 -3.36
CA ASN A 199 -3.93 10.04 -4.72
C ASN A 199 -3.77 8.86 -5.70
N ILE A 200 -4.88 8.49 -6.32
CA ILE A 200 -5.01 7.38 -7.26
C ILE A 200 -4.23 7.67 -8.55
N LYS A 201 -4.29 8.91 -9.05
CA LYS A 201 -3.61 9.28 -10.30
C LYS A 201 -2.10 9.31 -10.15
N GLU A 202 -1.61 9.88 -9.04
CA GLU A 202 -0.18 9.99 -8.77
C GLU A 202 0.41 8.74 -8.11
N ARG A 203 -0.45 7.82 -7.66
CA ARG A 203 -0.11 6.63 -6.88
C ARG A 203 0.75 6.97 -5.66
N LYS A 204 0.32 7.95 -4.86
CA LYS A 204 1.06 8.44 -3.68
C LYS A 204 0.13 8.79 -2.54
N ILE A 205 0.63 8.71 -1.31
CA ILE A 205 -0.07 9.27 -0.16
C ILE A 205 -0.09 10.79 -0.30
N ALA A 206 -1.27 11.38 -0.27
CA ALA A 206 -1.45 12.82 -0.26
C ALA A 206 -1.47 13.34 1.19
N VAL A 207 -1.18 14.63 1.34
CA VAL A 207 -1.31 15.33 2.63
C VAL A 207 -2.64 16.09 2.68
N ASP A 208 -3.03 16.71 1.56
CA ASP A 208 -4.28 17.45 1.44
C ASP A 208 -5.36 16.67 0.66
N ILE A 209 -6.60 16.98 0.97
CA ILE A 209 -7.79 16.41 0.32
C ILE A 209 -8.18 17.14 -0.97
N ASN A 210 -7.69 18.36 -1.18
CA ASN A 210 -8.13 19.24 -2.26
C ASN A 210 -7.91 18.61 -3.64
N LEU A 211 -8.94 18.60 -4.48
CA LEU A 211 -8.87 17.96 -5.78
C LEU A 211 -8.32 18.92 -6.84
N ILE A 212 -7.36 18.43 -7.62
CA ILE A 212 -6.99 19.06 -8.91
C ILE A 212 -7.82 18.43 -10.04
N TYR A 213 -8.15 17.13 -9.90
CA TYR A 213 -9.00 16.40 -10.82
C TYR A 213 -10.07 15.60 -10.06
N PRO A 214 -11.30 15.48 -10.58
CA PRO A 214 -12.30 14.57 -10.00
C PRO A 214 -11.79 13.14 -9.90
N LEU A 215 -12.30 12.39 -8.91
CA LEU A 215 -12.00 10.97 -8.70
C LEU A 215 -10.50 10.64 -8.53
N SER A 216 -9.68 11.65 -8.20
CA SER A 216 -8.23 11.48 -8.10
C SER A 216 -7.76 11.10 -6.70
N LYS A 217 -8.57 11.33 -5.66
CA LYS A 217 -8.21 11.05 -4.27
C LYS A 217 -9.27 10.20 -3.58
N VAL A 218 -8.80 9.34 -2.68
CA VAL A 218 -9.63 8.57 -1.76
C VAL A 218 -9.15 8.74 -0.34
N VAL A 219 -10.10 8.72 0.59
CA VAL A 219 -9.85 8.60 2.02
C VAL A 219 -9.98 7.13 2.38
N VAL A 220 -8.92 6.58 2.97
CA VAL A 220 -8.77 5.15 3.27
C VAL A 220 -8.79 4.96 4.79
N TYR A 221 -9.75 4.15 5.25
CA TYR A 221 -9.92 3.75 6.63
C TYR A 221 -9.50 2.29 6.79
N ASN A 222 -8.60 2.00 7.73
CA ASN A 222 -8.39 0.62 8.16
C ASN A 222 -9.53 0.23 9.10
N MET A 223 -10.45 -0.64 8.64
CA MET A 223 -11.69 -0.94 9.38
C MET A 223 -11.38 -1.62 10.70
N ASP A 224 -10.45 -2.58 10.73
CA ASP A 224 -10.07 -3.28 11.96
C ASP A 224 -9.53 -2.31 13.02
N ARG A 225 -8.69 -1.36 12.61
CA ARG A 225 -8.10 -0.37 13.54
C ARG A 225 -9.10 0.67 14.01
N ILE A 226 -9.93 1.23 13.13
CA ILE A 226 -10.90 2.26 13.49
C ILE A 226 -11.96 1.70 14.44
N PHE A 227 -12.52 0.51 14.18
CA PHE A 227 -13.54 -0.05 15.07
C PHE A 227 -12.97 -0.52 16.40
N ALA A 228 -11.77 -1.10 16.41
CA ALA A 228 -11.10 -1.44 17.67
C ALA A 228 -10.85 -0.22 18.57
N LEU A 229 -10.73 0.97 18.00
CA LEU A 229 -10.71 2.23 18.73
C LEU A 229 -12.12 2.64 19.18
N LEU A 230 -13.07 2.73 18.24
CA LEU A 230 -14.41 3.26 18.50
C LEU A 230 -15.19 2.40 19.50
N ASP A 231 -15.07 1.07 19.45
CA ASP A 231 -15.75 0.15 20.38
C ASP A 231 -15.25 0.31 21.83
N ARG A 232 -14.10 0.96 22.06
CA ARG A 232 -13.61 1.29 23.42
C ARG A 232 -14.19 2.58 23.97
N ILE A 233 -14.82 3.39 23.12
CA ILE A 233 -15.34 4.69 23.50
C ILE A 233 -16.78 4.51 24.00
N ASP A 234 -16.98 4.67 25.31
CA ASP A 234 -18.32 4.82 25.86
C ASP A 234 -18.83 6.24 25.60
N TYR A 235 -19.63 6.37 24.54
CA TYR A 235 -20.18 7.67 24.14
C TYR A 235 -21.12 8.28 25.18
N ASN A 236 -21.76 7.49 26.05
CA ASN A 236 -22.57 8.05 27.14
C ASN A 236 -21.72 8.94 28.06
N ASN A 237 -20.40 8.75 28.03
CA ASN A 237 -19.39 9.51 28.74
C ASN A 237 -18.51 10.35 27.79
N ALA A 238 -18.95 10.66 26.56
CA ALA A 238 -18.15 11.35 25.55
C ALA A 238 -17.60 12.71 26.02
N ASN A 239 -18.33 13.42 26.88
CA ASN A 239 -17.88 14.70 27.46
C ASN A 239 -16.63 14.56 28.36
N ARG A 240 -16.30 13.34 28.79
CA ARG A 240 -15.13 13.00 29.62
C ARG A 240 -13.92 12.58 28.79
N ILE A 241 -14.07 12.44 27.47
CA ILE A 241 -12.98 12.11 26.57
C ILE A 241 -11.96 13.25 26.59
N GLN A 242 -10.70 12.87 26.74
CA GLN A 242 -9.54 13.75 26.68
C GLN A 242 -8.61 13.31 25.56
N PHE A 243 -7.86 14.27 25.03
CA PHE A 243 -6.90 14.09 23.96
C PHE A 243 -5.73 15.05 24.19
N ASP A 244 -4.50 14.53 24.20
CA ASP A 244 -3.26 15.31 24.38
C ASP A 244 -2.53 15.60 23.06
N GLY A 245 -3.05 15.15 21.92
CA GLY A 245 -2.35 15.16 20.64
C GLY A 245 -1.90 13.77 20.17
N GLU A 246 -1.76 12.83 21.10
CA GLU A 246 -1.26 11.49 20.84
C GLU A 246 -2.28 10.39 21.14
N THR A 247 -2.92 10.46 22.31
CA THR A 247 -3.77 9.40 22.87
C THR A 247 -5.16 9.92 23.22
N LEU A 248 -6.18 9.08 23.03
CA LEU A 248 -7.51 9.29 23.59
C LEU A 248 -7.67 8.53 24.90
N TRP A 249 -8.18 9.18 25.95
CA TRP A 249 -8.55 8.52 27.20
C TRP A 249 -9.81 9.13 27.81
N ILE A 250 -10.42 8.42 28.76
CA ILE A 250 -11.58 8.89 29.52
C ILE A 250 -11.09 9.20 30.93
N ASN A 251 -11.33 10.43 31.43
CA ASN A 251 -10.98 10.74 32.81
C ASN A 251 -11.95 10.02 33.76
N SER A 252 -11.42 9.33 34.77
CA SER A 252 -12.15 8.60 35.81
C SER A 252 -12.33 9.44 37.08
N ASP A 253 -12.92 10.63 36.97
CA ASP A 253 -13.45 11.34 38.15
C ASP A 253 -14.70 10.65 38.73
#